data_AF-A0A971TCE0-F1
#
_entry.id   AF-A0A971TCE0-F1
#
_cell.length_a   1.000
_cell.length_b   1.000
_cell.length_c   1.000
_cell.angle_alpha   90.00
_cell.angle_beta   90.00
_cell.angle_gamma   90.00
#
_symmetry.space_group_name_H-M   'P 1'
#
loop_
_entity.id
_entity.type
_entity.pdbx_description
1 polymer ?
#
loop_
_entity_poly.entity_id
_entity_poly.type
_entity_poly.pdbx_seq_one_letter_code
_entity_poly.pdbx_strand_id
1 'polypeptide(L)'
;DGTTPFDLTSASDIVIEWLAGEGSVDDEDPNDDNPPVHTITEVEVIDDGNLTGFTVTVPFGTAEMFLRARVYLTVDGTRYVVLSPWTANPVEATQVESVIPDLTHPGGLVVGQNLQAWPPTDGNGVEGAAEGGWVYRYESVADAADFEAGDPNLITVVQEGGALQYTFQDGDEGRYFRVVVEFTDDMGFDEVAITNVVGPVTALVTEP
;
A
#
# COMPACT_ATOMS: atom_id res chain seq x y z
N ASP A 1 -9.32 -23.22 33.60
CA ASP A 1 -8.08 -23.99 33.82
C ASP A 1 -7.38 -24.37 32.51
N GLY A 2 -7.91 -23.98 31.35
CA GLY A 2 -7.32 -24.32 30.04
C GLY A 2 -7.53 -25.78 29.62
N THR A 3 -8.23 -26.58 30.43
CA THR A 3 -8.39 -28.03 30.21
C THR A 3 -9.84 -28.50 30.34
N THR A 4 -10.69 -27.75 31.03
CA THR A 4 -12.14 -27.99 31.08
C THR A 4 -12.83 -27.25 29.91
N PRO A 5 -13.51 -27.96 29.00
CA PRO A 5 -14.29 -27.32 27.94
C PRO A 5 -15.32 -26.36 28.54
N PHE A 6 -15.36 -25.15 28.01
CA PHE A 6 -16.31 -24.14 28.45
C PHE A 6 -17.71 -24.50 27.93
N ASP A 7 -18.66 -24.75 28.83
CA ASP A 7 -20.03 -25.07 28.45
C ASP A 7 -20.74 -23.81 27.95
N LEU A 8 -21.04 -23.78 26.65
CA LEU A 8 -21.71 -22.66 25.98
C LEU A 8 -23.22 -22.90 25.79
N THR A 9 -23.78 -23.98 26.33
CA THR A 9 -25.19 -24.34 26.07
C THR A 9 -26.20 -23.31 26.59
N SER A 10 -25.86 -22.57 27.65
CA SER A 10 -26.67 -21.46 28.18
C SER A 10 -26.11 -20.07 27.83
N ALA A 11 -25.12 -19.98 26.94
CA ALA A 11 -24.48 -18.72 26.61
C ALA A 11 -25.44 -17.78 25.85
N SER A 12 -25.52 -16.52 26.31
CA SER A 12 -26.24 -15.42 25.67
C SER A 12 -25.37 -14.17 25.57
N ASP A 13 -25.87 -13.16 24.86
CA ASP A 13 -25.23 -11.82 24.76
C ASP A 13 -23.77 -11.87 24.32
N ILE A 14 -23.48 -12.76 23.37
CA ILE A 14 -22.10 -12.99 22.92
C ILE A 14 -21.69 -11.86 21.97
N VAL A 15 -20.74 -11.05 22.43
CA VAL A 15 -20.13 -9.94 21.69
C VAL A 15 -18.64 -10.27 21.51
N ILE A 16 -18.15 -10.16 20.28
CA ILE A 16 -16.74 -10.30 19.97
C ILE A 16 -16.21 -8.92 19.60
N GLU A 17 -15.07 -8.57 20.18
CA GLU A 17 -14.25 -7.42 19.79
C GLU A 17 -12.90 -7.94 19.33
N TRP A 18 -12.43 -7.43 18.20
CA TRP A 18 -11.08 -7.65 17.72
C TRP A 18 -10.18 -6.53 18.19
N LEU A 19 -9.05 -6.91 18.76
CA LEU A 19 -8.05 -6.01 19.29
C LEU A 19 -6.77 -6.13 18.47
N ALA A 20 -6.18 -4.99 18.11
CA ALA A 20 -4.83 -4.90 17.57
C ALA A 20 -3.93 -4.24 18.62
N GLY A 21 -2.67 -4.66 18.71
CA GLY A 21 -1.72 -4.02 19.61
C GLY A 21 -0.29 -4.05 19.11
N GLU A 22 0.39 -2.91 19.27
CA GLU A 22 1.82 -2.76 18.98
C GLU A 22 2.65 -3.36 20.13
N GLY A 23 3.75 -4.03 19.81
CA GLY A 23 4.64 -4.57 20.81
C GLY A 23 5.75 -5.45 20.25
N SER A 24 6.42 -6.17 21.14
CA SER A 24 7.44 -7.17 20.80
C SER A 24 7.10 -8.52 21.41
N VAL A 25 7.69 -9.56 20.84
CA VAL A 25 7.79 -10.86 21.48
C VAL A 25 9.14 -10.90 22.20
N ASP A 26 9.13 -10.90 23.53
CA ASP A 26 10.31 -11.20 24.34
C ASP A 26 10.47 -12.72 24.37
N ASP A 27 11.02 -13.27 23.29
CA ASP A 27 11.51 -14.63 23.25
C ASP A 27 12.77 -14.69 22.37
N GLU A 28 13.89 -14.22 22.94
CA GLU A 28 15.20 -14.33 22.31
C GLU A 28 15.81 -15.76 22.43
N ASP A 29 15.19 -16.67 23.19
CA ASP A 29 15.70 -18.04 23.37
C ASP A 29 14.84 -19.08 22.64
N PRO A 30 15.27 -19.56 21.45
CA PRO A 30 14.53 -20.57 20.69
C PRO A 30 14.45 -21.95 21.40
N ASN A 31 14.97 -22.09 22.62
CA ASN A 31 14.88 -23.28 23.45
C ASN A 31 14.05 -23.08 24.73
N ASP A 32 13.38 -21.94 24.92
CA ASP A 32 12.41 -21.81 26.01
C ASP A 32 11.10 -22.53 25.63
N ASP A 33 10.68 -23.49 26.46
CA ASP A 33 9.40 -24.20 26.31
C ASP A 33 8.21 -23.34 26.80
N ASN A 34 8.46 -22.13 27.31
CA ASN A 34 7.42 -21.18 27.67
C ASN A 34 6.80 -20.54 26.41
N PRO A 35 5.49 -20.26 26.43
CA PRO A 35 4.86 -19.53 25.34
C PRO A 35 5.46 -18.12 25.23
N PRO A 36 5.60 -17.59 24.00
CA PRO A 36 6.18 -16.26 23.77
C PRO A 36 5.48 -15.19 24.61
N VAL A 37 6.27 -14.43 25.37
CA VAL A 37 5.75 -13.33 26.20
C VAL A 37 5.64 -12.10 25.31
N HIS A 38 4.41 -11.64 25.10
CA HIS A 38 4.14 -10.45 24.30
C HIS A 38 4.15 -9.22 25.21
N THR A 39 5.03 -8.27 24.92
CA THR A 39 5.05 -6.95 25.56
C THR A 39 4.27 -5.98 24.68
N ILE A 40 2.95 -5.95 24.86
CA ILE A 40 2.05 -5.07 24.10
C ILE A 40 1.92 -3.72 24.81
N THR A 41 2.28 -2.64 24.11
CA THR A 41 2.35 -1.27 24.64
C THR A 41 1.10 -0.45 24.35
N GLU A 42 0.39 -0.77 23.27
CA GLU A 42 -0.85 -0.11 22.85
C GLU A 42 -1.87 -1.14 22.40
N VAL A 43 -3.16 -0.89 22.66
CA VAL A 43 -4.25 -1.79 22.25
C VAL A 43 -5.42 -0.96 21.74
N GLU A 44 -5.83 -1.23 20.51
CA GLU A 44 -6.97 -0.61 19.84
C GLU A 44 -8.06 -1.63 19.53
N VAL A 45 -9.32 -1.19 19.49
CA VAL A 45 -10.45 -2.01 19.01
C VAL A 45 -10.60 -1.74 17.52
N ILE A 46 -10.45 -2.79 16.70
CA ILE A 46 -10.48 -2.67 15.23
C ILE A 46 -11.81 -3.12 14.61
N ASP A 47 -12.59 -3.92 15.35
CA ASP A 47 -13.94 -4.35 14.96
C ASP A 47 -14.73 -4.78 16.21
N ASP A 48 -16.01 -4.43 16.27
CA ASP A 48 -16.93 -4.84 17.35
C ASP A 48 -18.30 -5.28 16.82
N GLY A 49 -18.91 -6.26 17.48
CA GLY A 49 -20.25 -6.67 17.08
C GLY A 49 -20.80 -7.92 17.76
N ASN A 50 -22.10 -8.11 17.57
CA ASN A 50 -22.73 -9.40 17.81
C ASN A 50 -22.18 -10.42 16.79
N LEU A 51 -22.02 -11.67 17.23
CA LEU A 51 -21.47 -12.76 16.41
C LEU A 51 -22.13 -12.85 15.03
N THR A 52 -21.42 -12.39 13.99
CA THR A 52 -21.74 -12.66 12.59
C THR A 52 -20.67 -13.52 11.90
N GLY A 53 -19.58 -13.86 12.60
CA GLY A 53 -18.49 -14.73 12.15
C GLY A 53 -17.28 -14.65 13.08
N PHE A 54 -16.25 -15.47 12.80
CA PHE A 54 -14.93 -15.43 13.47
C PHE A 54 -13.85 -14.80 12.58
N THR A 55 -14.24 -14.07 11.56
CA THR A 55 -13.34 -13.46 10.59
C THR A 55 -13.38 -11.95 10.78
N VAL A 56 -12.21 -11.32 10.79
CA VAL A 56 -12.05 -9.86 10.80
C VAL A 56 -11.35 -9.44 9.52
N THR A 57 -11.80 -8.34 8.93
CA THR A 57 -11.02 -7.60 7.94
C THR A 57 -10.24 -6.55 8.69
N VAL A 58 -8.91 -6.67 8.68
CA VAL A 58 -8.04 -5.78 9.45
C VAL A 58 -7.92 -4.45 8.69
N PRO A 59 -8.20 -3.29 9.32
CA PRO A 59 -8.12 -1.98 8.64
C PRO A 59 -6.68 -1.58 8.32
N PHE A 60 -6.51 -0.61 7.42
CA PHE A 60 -5.22 0.00 7.08
C PHE A 60 -4.54 0.57 8.35
N GLY A 61 -3.21 0.44 8.41
CA GLY A 61 -2.40 0.87 9.56
C GLY A 61 -2.24 -0.16 10.68
N THR A 62 -2.66 -1.41 10.48
CA THR A 62 -2.51 -2.52 11.45
C THR A 62 -1.33 -3.44 11.16
N ALA A 63 -0.55 -3.14 10.12
CA ALA A 63 0.74 -3.78 9.91
C ALA A 63 1.58 -3.67 11.19
N GLU A 64 2.37 -4.70 11.47
CA GLU A 64 3.23 -4.79 12.65
C GLU A 64 2.48 -4.94 13.99
N MET A 65 1.14 -4.99 13.98
CA MET A 65 0.35 -5.22 15.19
C MET A 65 0.04 -6.71 15.42
N PHE A 66 0.02 -7.11 16.69
CA PHE A 66 -0.50 -8.40 17.12
C PHE A 66 -2.02 -8.34 17.25
N LEU A 67 -2.71 -9.43 16.91
CA LEU A 67 -4.17 -9.48 17.01
C LEU A 67 -4.63 -10.41 18.13
N ARG A 68 -5.76 -10.08 18.78
CA ARG A 68 -6.49 -11.01 19.65
C ARG A 68 -7.97 -10.73 19.66
N ALA A 69 -8.76 -11.72 20.05
CA ALA A 69 -10.19 -11.55 20.32
C ALA A 69 -10.45 -11.31 21.81
N ARG A 70 -11.37 -10.41 22.10
CA ARG A 70 -12.01 -10.22 23.40
C ARG A 70 -13.49 -10.58 23.28
N VAL A 71 -13.91 -11.63 23.97
CA VAL A 71 -15.28 -12.15 23.92
C VAL A 71 -15.99 -11.84 25.22
N TYR A 72 -17.11 -11.14 25.13
CA TYR A 72 -18.07 -11.00 26.21
C TYR A 72 -19.18 -12.03 26.01
N LEU A 73 -19.58 -12.71 27.08
CA LEU A 73 -20.72 -13.61 27.06
C LEU A 73 -21.35 -13.72 28.44
N THR A 74 -22.65 -14.03 28.49
CA THR A 74 -23.37 -14.35 29.72
C THR A 74 -23.63 -15.85 29.76
N VAL A 75 -23.20 -16.55 30.81
CA VAL A 75 -23.51 -17.97 31.03
C VAL A 75 -24.18 -18.13 32.38
N ASP A 76 -25.35 -18.76 32.39
CA ASP A 76 -26.18 -18.94 33.60
C ASP A 76 -26.41 -17.63 34.39
N GLY A 77 -26.59 -16.51 33.66
CA GLY A 77 -26.78 -15.18 34.23
C GLY A 77 -25.51 -14.49 34.74
N THR A 78 -24.33 -15.10 34.58
CA THR A 78 -23.02 -14.52 34.94
C THR A 78 -22.30 -14.02 33.70
N ARG A 79 -21.81 -12.78 33.71
CA ARG A 79 -21.04 -12.21 32.60
C ARG A 79 -19.56 -12.59 32.70
N TYR A 80 -19.01 -13.09 31.60
CA TYR A 80 -17.61 -13.47 31.42
C TYR A 80 -16.95 -12.57 30.38
N VAL A 81 -15.63 -12.40 30.53
CA VAL A 81 -14.74 -11.83 29.53
C VAL A 81 -13.64 -12.86 29.27
N VAL A 82 -13.53 -13.31 28.02
CA VAL A 82 -12.51 -14.26 27.58
C VAL A 82 -11.58 -13.55 26.60
N LEU A 83 -10.29 -13.67 26.83
CA LEU A 83 -9.26 -13.17 25.93
C LEU A 83 -8.60 -14.36 25.23
N SER A 84 -8.48 -14.31 23.91
CA SER A 84 -7.57 -15.21 23.22
C SER A 84 -6.11 -14.81 23.54
N PRO A 85 -5.14 -15.73 23.37
CA PRO A 85 -3.76 -15.32 23.17
C PRO A 85 -3.64 -14.32 22.01
N TRP A 86 -2.58 -13.53 22.03
CA TRP A 86 -2.15 -12.78 20.86
C TRP A 86 -1.72 -13.74 19.74
N THR A 87 -1.81 -13.31 18.49
CA THR A 87 -1.18 -14.00 17.36
C THR A 87 0.32 -14.18 17.63
N ALA A 88 0.92 -15.27 17.18
CA ALA A 88 2.34 -15.52 17.42
C ALA A 88 3.24 -14.51 16.69
N ASN A 89 2.78 -14.06 15.52
CA ASN A 89 3.42 -13.05 14.70
C ASN A 89 2.50 -11.83 14.58
N PRO A 90 3.07 -10.63 14.38
CA PRO A 90 2.26 -9.47 13.99
C PRO A 90 1.65 -9.67 12.60
N VAL A 91 0.69 -8.84 12.25
CA VAL A 91 0.17 -8.74 10.88
C VAL A 91 1.30 -8.27 9.97
N GLU A 92 1.61 -9.06 8.95
CA GLU A 92 2.60 -8.70 7.94
C GLU A 92 1.97 -7.81 6.88
N ALA A 93 2.57 -6.65 6.63
CA ALA A 93 2.30 -5.87 5.44
C ALA A 93 2.74 -6.68 4.22
N THR A 94 1.87 -6.84 3.23
CA THR A 94 2.21 -7.46 1.96
C THR A 94 2.29 -6.36 0.91
N GLN A 95 3.46 -6.21 0.30
CA GLN A 95 3.65 -5.29 -0.82
C GLN A 95 2.68 -5.62 -1.95
N VAL A 96 1.99 -4.60 -2.46
CA VAL A 96 1.12 -4.69 -3.63
C VAL A 96 1.69 -3.76 -4.68
N GLU A 97 1.86 -4.25 -5.92
CA GLU A 97 2.41 -3.42 -6.99
C GLU A 97 1.56 -2.16 -7.21
N SER A 98 2.24 -1.02 -7.21
CA SER A 98 1.64 0.26 -7.56
C SER A 98 1.21 0.34 -9.03
N VAL A 99 0.11 1.05 -9.28
CA VAL A 99 -0.49 1.24 -10.61
C VAL A 99 -0.59 2.72 -10.91
N ILE A 100 0.03 3.17 -12.01
CA ILE A 100 -0.10 4.53 -12.50
C ILE A 100 -1.05 4.60 -13.70
N PRO A 101 -1.93 5.61 -13.78
CA PRO A 101 -2.77 5.81 -14.95
C PRO A 101 -1.95 6.07 -16.22
N ASP A 102 -2.46 5.57 -17.35
CA ASP A 102 -1.89 5.86 -18.66
C ASP A 102 -1.87 7.36 -18.95
N LEU A 103 -0.80 7.79 -19.62
CA LEU A 103 -0.68 9.11 -20.22
C LEU A 103 -1.68 9.24 -21.38
N THR A 104 -2.65 10.14 -21.23
CA THR A 104 -3.66 10.42 -22.25
C THR A 104 -3.43 11.76 -22.94
N HIS A 105 -3.34 11.76 -24.28
CA HIS A 105 -3.28 12.98 -25.10
C HIS A 105 -4.20 12.89 -26.33
N PRO A 106 -5.51 13.20 -26.17
CA PRO A 106 -6.47 13.18 -27.27
C PRO A 106 -6.20 14.37 -28.21
N GLY A 107 -5.33 14.17 -29.19
CA GLY A 107 -4.86 15.22 -30.11
C GLY A 107 -3.42 15.04 -30.57
N GLY A 108 -2.70 14.07 -29.99
CA GLY A 108 -1.26 13.91 -30.20
C GLY A 108 -0.46 14.79 -29.24
N LEU A 109 0.87 14.63 -29.29
CA LEU A 109 1.82 15.41 -28.50
C LEU A 109 2.41 16.50 -29.39
N VAL A 110 2.37 17.74 -28.94
CA VAL A 110 2.91 18.89 -29.68
C VAL A 110 3.89 19.64 -28.80
N VAL A 111 4.99 20.12 -29.38
CA VAL A 111 5.92 21.04 -28.70
C VAL A 111 5.15 22.20 -28.05
N GLY A 112 5.50 22.52 -26.81
CA GLY A 112 4.83 23.53 -25.99
C GLY A 112 3.60 23.04 -25.21
N GLN A 113 3.13 21.81 -25.43
CA GLN A 113 2.08 21.21 -24.60
C GLN A 113 2.67 20.55 -23.35
N ASN A 114 1.85 20.43 -22.31
CA ASN A 114 2.21 19.74 -21.08
C ASN A 114 1.79 18.28 -21.16
N LEU A 115 2.73 17.39 -20.85
CA LEU A 115 2.47 16.02 -20.46
C LEU A 115 2.24 15.97 -18.95
N GLN A 116 1.09 15.45 -18.52
CA GLN A 116 0.71 15.34 -17.11
C GLN A 116 0.77 13.87 -16.68
N ALA A 117 1.57 13.58 -15.66
CA ALA A 117 1.50 12.31 -14.93
C ALA A 117 0.51 12.42 -13.78
N TRP A 118 -0.21 11.34 -13.49
CA TRP A 118 -1.04 11.23 -12.30
C TRP A 118 -0.29 10.48 -11.21
N PRO A 119 -0.65 10.70 -9.94
CA PRO A 119 -0.13 9.87 -8.88
C PRO A 119 -0.45 8.38 -9.10
N PRO A 120 0.47 7.42 -8.82
CA PRO A 120 0.12 6.02 -8.69
C PRO A 120 -0.90 5.76 -7.58
N THR A 121 -1.51 4.59 -7.65
CA THR A 121 -2.50 4.04 -6.72
C THR A 121 -2.31 2.55 -6.64
N ASP A 122 -2.68 1.90 -5.54
CA ASP A 122 -2.57 0.44 -5.43
C ASP A 122 -3.85 -0.19 -4.84
N GLY A 123 -3.79 -1.50 -4.54
CA GLY A 123 -4.92 -2.26 -4.00
C GLY A 123 -5.18 -2.03 -2.50
N ASN A 124 -4.24 -1.43 -1.78
CA ASN A 124 -4.34 -1.13 -0.35
C ASN A 124 -4.77 0.33 -0.09
N GLY A 125 -4.80 1.21 -1.09
CA GLY A 125 -5.31 2.56 -0.88
C GLY A 125 -4.94 3.53 -1.98
N VAL A 126 -5.29 4.79 -1.74
CA VAL A 126 -4.69 5.88 -2.51
C VAL A 126 -3.40 6.21 -1.77
N GLU A 127 -2.25 5.87 -2.34
CA GLU A 127 -0.95 6.45 -2.00
C GLU A 127 -1.11 7.96 -2.19
N GLY A 128 -1.40 8.65 -1.09
CA GLY A 128 -1.94 9.99 -1.17
C GLY A 128 -0.86 10.89 -1.73
N ALA A 129 -1.22 11.83 -2.61
CA ALA A 129 -0.36 12.94 -3.03
C ALA A 129 0.20 13.82 -1.87
N ALA A 130 -0.07 13.44 -0.61
CA ALA A 130 0.40 14.03 0.63
C ALA A 130 1.62 13.30 1.23
N GLU A 131 2.00 12.14 0.71
CA GLU A 131 3.22 11.43 1.09
C GLU A 131 4.42 12.16 0.47
N GLY A 132 5.39 12.54 1.30
CA GLY A 132 6.60 13.19 0.82
C GLY A 132 7.47 12.21 0.02
N GLY A 133 8.34 12.71 -0.85
CA GLY A 133 9.40 11.89 -1.46
C GLY A 133 9.13 11.37 -2.87
N TRP A 134 8.02 11.76 -3.50
CA TRP A 134 7.70 11.36 -4.86
C TRP A 134 8.67 11.97 -5.88
N VAL A 135 9.28 11.13 -6.69
CA VAL A 135 10.19 11.53 -7.76
C VAL A 135 9.61 11.11 -9.10
N TYR A 136 9.16 12.10 -9.88
CA TYR A 136 8.70 11.93 -11.25
C TYR A 136 9.87 12.11 -12.20
N ARG A 137 10.21 11.06 -12.93
CA ARG A 137 11.25 11.04 -13.95
C ARG A 137 10.62 10.94 -15.34
N TYR A 138 10.71 12.02 -16.09
CA TYR A 138 10.27 12.09 -17.49
C TYR A 138 11.40 11.57 -18.36
N GLU A 139 11.14 10.46 -19.03
CA GLU A 139 12.11 9.77 -19.86
C GLU A 139 11.71 9.89 -21.31
N SER A 140 12.70 10.04 -22.20
CA SER A 140 12.49 10.10 -23.64
C SER A 140 13.47 9.22 -24.41
N VAL A 141 13.01 8.70 -25.54
CA VAL A 141 13.77 7.85 -26.47
C VAL A 141 13.53 8.27 -27.93
N ALA A 142 14.42 7.83 -28.82
CA ALA A 142 14.29 8.09 -30.26
C ALA A 142 13.28 7.15 -30.95
N ASP A 143 13.21 5.89 -30.50
CA ASP A 143 12.23 4.91 -30.95
C ASP A 143 11.49 4.34 -29.73
N ALA A 144 10.16 4.20 -29.80
CA ALA A 144 9.36 3.63 -28.72
C ALA A 144 9.85 2.23 -28.28
N ALA A 145 10.40 1.45 -29.22
CA ALA A 145 10.95 0.13 -28.92
C ALA A 145 12.18 0.17 -27.99
N ASP A 146 12.85 1.32 -27.87
CA ASP A 146 14.04 1.47 -27.02
C ASP A 146 13.69 1.39 -25.52
N PHE A 147 12.44 1.70 -25.14
CA PHE A 147 11.99 1.51 -23.76
C PHE A 147 11.89 0.04 -23.36
N GLU A 148 11.53 -0.84 -24.32
CA GLU A 148 11.41 -2.29 -24.11
C GLU A 148 12.78 -2.98 -24.19
N ALA A 149 13.76 -2.36 -24.86
CA ALA A 149 15.11 -2.90 -24.99
C ALA A 149 15.87 -2.93 -23.65
N GLY A 150 15.47 -2.11 -22.68
CA GLY A 150 16.07 -2.06 -21.34
C GLY A 150 17.51 -1.55 -21.30
N ASP A 151 18.02 -0.95 -22.38
CA ASP A 151 19.34 -0.32 -22.40
C ASP A 151 19.24 1.12 -21.86
N PRO A 152 19.77 1.41 -20.65
CA PRO A 152 19.68 2.73 -20.07
C PRO A 152 20.41 3.81 -20.88
N ASN A 153 21.33 3.44 -21.78
CA ASN A 153 22.03 4.41 -22.64
C ASN A 153 21.16 4.98 -23.76
N LEU A 154 20.01 4.35 -24.05
CA LEU A 154 19.05 4.84 -25.03
C LEU A 154 18.05 5.82 -24.41
N ILE A 155 17.92 5.80 -23.07
CA ILE A 155 16.97 6.60 -22.32
C ILE A 155 17.60 7.95 -21.96
N THR A 156 16.90 9.02 -22.28
CA THR A 156 17.25 10.38 -21.86
C THR A 156 16.26 10.88 -20.82
N VAL A 157 16.75 11.16 -19.61
CA VAL A 157 15.96 11.85 -18.58
C VAL A 157 15.90 13.33 -18.90
N VAL A 158 14.70 13.85 -19.16
CA VAL A 158 14.50 15.27 -19.54
C VAL A 158 14.06 16.13 -18.37
N GLN A 159 13.47 15.52 -17.33
CA GLN A 159 13.07 16.19 -16.10
C GLN A 159 12.97 15.15 -14.98
N GLU A 160 13.41 15.52 -13.78
CA GLU A 160 13.34 14.70 -12.57
C GLU A 160 12.99 15.59 -11.36
N GLY A 161 12.11 15.11 -10.48
CA GLY A 161 11.75 15.77 -9.22
C GLY A 161 10.26 15.68 -8.91
N GLY A 162 9.73 16.55 -8.04
CA GLY A 162 8.33 16.51 -7.62
C GLY A 162 7.32 17.12 -8.62
N ALA A 163 7.71 17.36 -9.86
CA ALA A 163 6.86 18.04 -10.84
C ALA A 163 5.95 17.04 -11.59
N LEU A 164 4.63 17.20 -11.45
CA LEU A 164 3.64 16.36 -12.11
C LEU A 164 3.45 16.66 -13.61
N GLN A 165 4.15 17.67 -14.13
CA GLN A 165 4.05 18.08 -15.53
C GLN A 165 5.43 18.30 -16.16
N TYR A 166 5.53 17.96 -17.43
CA TYR A 166 6.65 18.34 -18.31
C TYR A 166 6.10 19.05 -19.54
N THR A 167 6.65 20.22 -19.86
CA THR A 167 6.32 20.92 -21.11
C THR A 167 7.29 20.48 -22.20
N PHE A 168 6.78 19.95 -23.31
CA PHE A 168 7.62 19.56 -24.46
C PHE A 168 8.37 20.76 -25.03
N GLN A 169 9.66 20.59 -25.27
CA GLN A 169 10.58 21.57 -25.85
C GLN A 169 10.81 21.28 -27.34
N ASP A 170 11.37 22.23 -28.08
CA ASP A 170 11.70 22.05 -29.51
C ASP A 170 12.61 20.83 -29.75
N GLY A 171 13.50 20.51 -28.80
CA GLY A 171 14.40 19.36 -28.87
C GLY A 171 13.72 17.99 -28.71
N ASP A 172 12.44 17.97 -28.35
CA ASP A 172 11.68 16.74 -28.14
C ASP A 172 10.97 16.25 -29.39
N GLU A 173 10.96 17.04 -30.47
CA GLU A 173 10.33 16.65 -31.73
C GLU A 173 10.84 15.29 -32.21
N GLY A 174 9.91 14.40 -32.54
CA GLY A 174 10.16 13.03 -32.98
C GLY A 174 10.43 12.02 -31.87
N ARG A 175 10.54 12.46 -30.60
CA ARG A 175 10.83 11.58 -29.46
C ARG A 175 9.56 10.97 -28.86
N TYR A 176 9.72 9.83 -28.22
CA TYR A 176 8.68 9.15 -27.43
C TYR A 176 8.97 9.31 -25.95
N PHE A 177 7.93 9.27 -25.13
CA PHE A 177 7.98 9.57 -23.70
C PHE A 177 7.29 8.52 -22.85
N ARG A 178 7.80 8.32 -21.63
CA ARG A 178 7.09 7.70 -20.51
C ARG A 178 7.44 8.46 -19.23
N VAL A 179 6.70 8.19 -18.16
CA VAL A 179 7.03 8.69 -16.83
C VAL A 179 7.29 7.51 -15.90
N VAL A 180 8.39 7.57 -15.18
CA VAL A 180 8.71 6.66 -14.07
C VAL A 180 8.51 7.45 -12.79
N VAL A 181 7.77 6.88 -11.84
CA VAL A 181 7.53 7.49 -10.52
C VAL A 181 8.11 6.57 -9.46
N GLU A 182 9.04 7.12 -8.68
CA GLU A 182 9.67 6.43 -7.54
C GLU A 182 9.19 7.09 -6.26
N PHE A 183 8.78 6.28 -5.29
CA PHE A 183 8.25 6.74 -4.00
C PHE A 183 8.37 5.63 -2.94
N THR A 184 8.12 5.97 -1.69
CA THR A 184 7.98 5.02 -0.59
C THR A 184 6.54 5.09 -0.09
N ASP A 185 5.84 3.95 -0.02
CA ASP A 185 4.44 3.89 0.42
C ASP A 185 4.29 4.10 1.95
N ASP A 186 3.04 4.09 2.44
CA ASP A 186 2.72 4.26 3.86
C ASP A 186 3.09 3.06 4.74
N MET A 187 3.44 1.92 4.11
CA MET A 187 3.97 0.72 4.75
C MET A 187 5.50 0.65 4.71
N GLY A 188 6.17 1.64 4.12
CA GLY A 188 7.62 1.73 4.04
C GLY A 188 8.26 0.93 2.89
N PHE A 189 7.48 0.47 1.92
CA PHE A 189 7.99 -0.18 0.72
C PHE A 189 8.41 0.85 -0.33
N ASP A 190 9.61 0.66 -0.89
CA ASP A 190 10.04 1.42 -2.07
C ASP A 190 9.34 0.87 -3.32
N GLU A 191 8.67 1.76 -4.03
CA GLU A 191 7.79 1.46 -5.16
C GLU A 191 8.23 2.17 -6.44
N VAL A 192 7.92 1.54 -7.58
CA VAL A 192 8.19 2.10 -8.91
C VAL A 192 6.98 1.87 -9.80
N ALA A 193 6.35 2.96 -10.22
CA ALA A 193 5.26 2.93 -11.19
C ALA A 193 5.70 3.53 -12.54
N ILE A 194 5.34 2.85 -13.63
CA ILE A 194 5.75 3.25 -14.99
C ILE A 194 4.51 3.38 -15.87
N THR A 195 4.37 4.53 -16.53
CA THR A 195 3.27 4.75 -17.48
C THR A 195 3.47 3.97 -18.77
N ASN A 196 2.42 3.90 -19.60
CA ASN A 196 2.59 3.61 -21.01
C ASN A 196 3.53 4.61 -21.73
N VAL A 197 3.98 4.21 -22.92
CA VAL A 197 4.76 5.05 -23.83
C VAL A 197 3.82 5.86 -24.73
N VAL A 198 4.10 7.16 -24.89
CA VAL A 198 3.37 8.09 -25.76
C VAL A 198 4.29 8.80 -26.75
N GLY A 199 3.76 9.20 -27.90
CA GLY A 199 4.49 9.93 -28.93
C GLY A 199 4.28 9.37 -30.34
N PRO A 200 5.09 9.83 -31.32
CA PRO A 200 6.15 10.83 -31.16
C PRO A 200 5.59 12.25 -30.94
N VAL A 201 6.40 13.15 -30.36
CA VAL A 201 6.08 14.58 -30.28
C VAL A 201 6.20 15.23 -31.67
N THR A 202 5.21 16.02 -32.08
CA THR A 202 5.24 16.79 -33.34
C THR A 202 5.59 18.25 -33.10
N ALA A 203 6.20 18.89 -34.10
CA ALA A 203 6.46 20.33 -34.09
C ALA A 203 5.19 21.16 -33.82
N LEU A 204 5.36 22.30 -33.16
CA LEU A 204 4.31 23.31 -33.07
C LEU A 204 3.97 23.83 -34.48
N VAL A 205 2.72 23.67 -34.90
CA VAL A 205 2.24 24.27 -36.15
C VAL A 205 2.22 25.79 -35.96
N THR A 206 3.17 26.48 -36.59
CA THR A 206 3.10 27.92 -36.76
C THR A 206 2.34 28.21 -38.05
N GLU A 207 1.16 28.81 -37.95
CA GLU A 207 0.43 29.30 -39.13
C GLU A 207 1.29 30.37 -39.85
N PRO A 208 1.36 30.35 -41.19
CA PRO A 208 2.18 31.26 -41.98
C PRO A 208 1.70 32.72 -42.00
#